data_AF-A0A3R7PXS5-F1
#
_entry.id   AF-A0A3R7PXS5-F1
#
_cell.length_a   1.000
_cell.length_b   1.000
_cell.length_c   1.000
_cell.angle_alpha   90.00
_cell.angle_beta   90.00
_cell.angle_gamma   90.00
#
_symmetry.space_group_name_H-M   'P 1'
#
loop_
_entity.id
_entity.type
_entity.pdbx_description
1 polymer ?
#
loop_
_entity_poly.entity_id
_entity_poly.type
_entity_poly.pdbx_seq_one_letter_code
_entity_poly.pdbx_strand_id
1 'polypeptide(L)'
;MRRFSVDVSLIEPGNFTAGTSIFTEESNLRYSQKMWQAMDDGVKADYGKETFDEALRRQLQTSKSGHRDVSEVSEAIAEALTQRFPQSRYQPMQLFYYVMVFVSQHFPEWVYDYLYIEYLMK
;
A
#
# COMPACT_ATOMS: atom_id res chain seq x y z
N MET A 1 -9.11 22.88 2.89
CA MET A 1 -9.75 24.04 2.23
C MET A 1 -10.32 25.00 3.29
N ARG A 2 -9.55 25.26 4.35
CA ARG A 2 -10.05 25.91 5.59
C ARG A 2 -10.54 27.34 5.38
N ARG A 3 -9.87 28.12 4.52
CA ARG A 3 -10.30 29.47 4.16
C ARG A 3 -11.70 29.53 3.52
N PHE A 4 -12.15 28.41 2.97
CA PHE A 4 -13.48 28.26 2.35
C PHE A 4 -14.47 27.54 3.26
N SER A 5 -14.11 27.30 4.53
CA SER A 5 -14.90 26.50 5.46
C SER A 5 -15.22 25.09 4.93
N VAL A 6 -14.28 24.52 4.17
CA VAL A 6 -14.36 23.15 3.66
C VAL A 6 -13.30 22.30 4.33
N ASP A 7 -13.78 21.29 5.07
CA ASP A 7 -12.97 20.23 5.64
C ASP A 7 -12.56 19.23 4.55
N VAL A 8 -11.33 18.74 4.65
CA VAL A 8 -10.75 17.78 3.70
C VAL A 8 -10.06 16.69 4.52
N SER A 9 -10.44 15.45 4.27
CA SER A 9 -9.91 14.27 4.93
C SER A 9 -9.29 13.33 3.92
N LEU A 10 -8.15 12.74 4.28
CA LEU A 10 -7.49 11.71 3.49
C LEU A 10 -7.77 10.34 4.13
N ILE A 11 -8.20 9.36 3.33
CA ILE A 11 -8.39 7.98 3.77
C ILE A 11 -7.24 7.15 3.20
N GLU A 12 -6.36 6.66 4.06
CA GLU A 12 -5.15 5.90 3.69
C GLU A 12 -5.30 4.43 4.15
N PRO A 13 -5.98 3.58 3.37
CA PRO A 13 -6.17 2.19 3.74
C PRO A 13 -4.88 1.38 3.64
N GLY A 14 -4.77 0.37 4.49
CA GLY A 14 -3.74 -0.67 4.40
C GLY A 14 -4.01 -1.66 3.26
N ASN A 15 -3.61 -2.92 3.44
CA ASN A 15 -3.81 -3.95 2.42
C ASN A 15 -5.24 -4.53 2.44
N PHE A 16 -6.12 -4.05 1.56
CA PHE A 16 -7.48 -4.60 1.35
C PHE A 16 -7.64 -5.31 0.00
N THR A 17 -6.54 -5.63 -0.68
CA THR A 17 -6.57 -6.19 -2.03
C THR A 17 -7.25 -7.55 -2.13
N ALA A 18 -7.38 -8.28 -1.03
CA ALA A 18 -8.11 -9.55 -1.02
C ALA A 18 -9.63 -9.35 -0.96
N GLY A 19 -10.10 -8.24 -0.36
CA GLY A 19 -11.50 -7.83 -0.31
C GLY A 19 -11.91 -6.97 -1.52
N THR A 20 -10.93 -6.39 -2.22
CA THR A 20 -11.17 -5.55 -3.39
C THR A 20 -10.61 -6.22 -4.65
N SER A 21 -11.36 -6.33 -5.74
CA SER A 21 -10.85 -6.91 -7.01
C SER A 21 -9.91 -5.97 -7.79
N ILE A 22 -9.22 -5.04 -7.11
CA ILE A 22 -8.30 -4.05 -7.72
C ILE A 22 -7.03 -4.73 -8.26
N PHE A 23 -6.56 -5.78 -7.58
CA PHE A 23 -5.43 -6.60 -8.02
C PHE A 23 -5.82 -8.07 -8.07
N THR A 24 -6.19 -8.55 -9.26
CA THR A 24 -6.41 -9.99 -9.49
C THR A 24 -5.11 -10.65 -9.93
N GLU A 25 -4.95 -11.94 -9.62
CA GLU A 25 -3.79 -12.74 -10.06
C GLU A 25 -3.60 -12.68 -11.58
N GLU A 26 -4.69 -12.83 -12.33
CA GLU A 26 -4.68 -12.71 -13.79
C GLU A 26 -4.19 -11.34 -14.26
N SER A 27 -4.74 -10.26 -13.69
CA SER A 27 -4.35 -8.90 -14.08
C SER A 27 -2.88 -8.62 -13.74
N ASN A 28 -2.40 -9.06 -12.57
CA ASN A 28 -1.01 -8.91 -12.14
C ASN A 28 -0.05 -9.64 -13.07
N LEU A 29 -0.34 -10.90 -13.43
CA LEU A 29 0.48 -11.68 -14.36
C LEU A 29 0.50 -11.06 -15.76
N ARG A 30 -0.65 -10.61 -16.25
CA ARG A 30 -0.74 -9.96 -17.56
C ARG A 30 0.07 -8.66 -17.60
N TYR A 31 -0.07 -7.82 -16.57
CA TYR A 31 0.65 -6.54 -16.51
C TYR A 31 2.15 -6.73 -16.28
N SER A 32 2.56 -7.71 -15.47
CA SER A 32 3.98 -7.98 -15.24
C SER A 32 4.68 -8.49 -16.51
N GLN A 33 4.03 -9.36 -17.29
CA GLN A 33 4.57 -9.80 -18.57
C GLN A 33 4.73 -8.63 -19.54
N LYS A 34 3.70 -7.79 -19.65
CA LYS A 34 3.76 -6.59 -20.50
C LYS A 34 4.86 -5.63 -20.06
N MET A 35 4.99 -5.42 -18.75
CA MET A 35 6.02 -4.55 -18.16
C MET A 35 7.42 -5.08 -18.48
N TRP A 36 7.68 -6.37 -18.25
CA TRP A 36 8.97 -6.99 -18.57
C TRP A 36 9.29 -6.89 -20.06
N GLN A 37 8.34 -7.16 -20.94
CA GLN A 37 8.56 -7.09 -22.38
C GLN A 37 8.88 -5.69 -22.86
N ALA A 38 8.22 -4.67 -22.29
CA ALA A 38 8.37 -3.27 -22.66
C ALA A 38 9.64 -2.60 -22.11
N MET A 39 10.36 -3.24 -21.17
CA MET A 39 11.63 -2.71 -20.66
C MET A 39 12.73 -2.80 -21.72
N ASP A 40 13.58 -1.78 -21.77
CA ASP A 40 14.79 -1.80 -22.60
C ASP A 40 15.78 -2.86 -22.11
N ASP A 41 16.62 -3.36 -23.01
CA ASP A 41 17.56 -4.45 -22.71
C ASP A 41 18.57 -4.07 -21.61
N GLY A 42 18.96 -2.79 -21.52
CA GLY A 42 19.80 -2.29 -20.44
C GLY A 42 19.13 -2.44 -19.07
N VAL A 43 17.85 -2.06 -18.95
CA VAL A 43 17.09 -2.19 -17.70
C VAL A 43 16.88 -3.66 -17.33
N LYS A 44 16.59 -4.51 -18.32
CA LYS A 44 16.48 -5.97 -18.11
C LYS A 44 17.79 -6.57 -17.61
N ALA A 45 18.93 -6.09 -18.10
CA ALA A 45 20.24 -6.53 -17.67
C ALA A 45 20.57 -6.06 -16.25
N ASP A 46 20.27 -4.79 -15.93
CA ASP A 46 20.55 -4.19 -14.63
C ASP A 46 19.77 -4.87 -13.49
N TYR A 47 18.47 -5.11 -13.70
CA TYR A 47 17.61 -5.71 -12.67
C TYR A 47 17.59 -7.24 -12.72
N GLY A 48 17.70 -7.83 -13.90
CA GLY A 48 17.59 -9.28 -14.09
C GLY A 48 16.16 -9.82 -13.97
N LYS A 49 15.91 -10.94 -14.67
CA LYS A 49 14.58 -11.57 -14.68
C LYS A 49 14.23 -12.21 -13.32
N GLU A 50 15.22 -12.77 -12.63
CA GLU A 50 15.00 -13.44 -11.35
C GLU A 50 14.46 -12.49 -10.27
N THR A 51 15.09 -11.32 -10.10
CA THR A 51 14.66 -10.30 -9.15
C THR A 51 13.29 -9.74 -9.52
N PHE A 52 13.02 -9.56 -10.82
CA PHE A 52 11.69 -9.15 -11.29
C PHE A 52 10.62 -10.19 -10.93
N ASP A 53 10.87 -11.47 -11.18
CA ASP A 53 9.95 -12.56 -10.88
C ASP A 53 9.75 -12.73 -9.37
N GLU A 54 10.76 -12.47 -8.56
CA GLU A 54 10.65 -12.42 -7.10
C GLU A 54 9.76 -11.27 -6.61
N ALA A 55 9.93 -10.08 -7.16
CA ALA A 55 9.04 -8.95 -6.88
C ALA A 55 7.59 -9.27 -7.27
N LEU A 56 7.37 -9.92 -8.41
CA LEU A 56 6.04 -10.39 -8.83
C LEU A 56 5.46 -11.42 -7.85
N ARG A 57 6.26 -12.40 -7.39
CA ARG A 57 5.82 -13.38 -6.39
C ARG A 57 5.38 -12.70 -5.09
N ARG A 58 6.15 -11.74 -4.60
CA ARG A 58 5.79 -10.94 -3.40
C ARG A 58 4.49 -10.17 -3.62
N GLN A 59 4.36 -9.48 -4.76
CA GLN A 59 3.11 -8.77 -5.10
C GLN A 59 1.89 -9.70 -5.11
N LEU A 60 2.01 -10.89 -5.71
CA LEU A 60 0.93 -11.88 -5.74
C LEU A 60 0.59 -12.39 -4.34
N GLN A 61 1.58 -12.63 -3.48
CA GLN A 61 1.34 -13.01 -2.09
C GLN A 61 0.63 -11.90 -1.31
N THR A 62 1.10 -10.66 -1.41
CA THR A 62 0.47 -9.48 -0.80
C THR A 62 -0.97 -9.33 -1.26
N SER A 63 -1.24 -9.57 -2.55
CA SER A 63 -2.60 -9.46 -3.08
C SER A 63 -3.58 -10.44 -2.40
N LYS A 64 -3.09 -11.61 -2.00
CA LYS A 64 -3.85 -12.70 -1.35
C LYS A 64 -3.94 -12.55 0.16
N SER A 65 -2.97 -11.91 0.81
CA SER A 65 -2.90 -11.76 2.28
C SER A 65 -3.62 -10.54 2.84
N GLY A 66 -4.22 -9.71 1.97
CA GLY A 66 -4.98 -8.53 2.39
C GLY A 66 -6.25 -8.86 3.20
N HIS A 67 -6.81 -7.84 3.85
CA HIS A 67 -8.12 -7.93 4.49
C HIS A 67 -9.21 -8.12 3.44
N ARG A 68 -10.15 -9.01 3.77
CA ARG A 68 -11.34 -9.29 2.96
C ARG A 68 -12.52 -8.42 3.34
N ASP A 69 -12.64 -8.11 4.63
CA ASP A 69 -13.64 -7.17 5.10
C ASP A 69 -13.17 -5.74 4.81
N VAL A 70 -13.98 -4.99 4.08
CA VAL A 70 -13.72 -3.60 3.68
C VAL A 70 -14.51 -2.61 4.54
N SER A 71 -15.26 -3.10 5.54
CA SER A 71 -16.08 -2.31 6.45
C SER A 71 -15.27 -1.18 7.09
N GLU A 72 -14.07 -1.46 7.58
CA GLU A 72 -13.16 -0.47 8.21
C GLU A 72 -12.92 0.75 7.31
N VAL A 73 -12.81 0.56 5.99
CA VAL A 73 -12.60 1.64 5.03
C VAL A 73 -13.89 2.44 4.84
N SER A 74 -15.03 1.75 4.71
CA SER A 74 -16.33 2.42 4.57
C SER A 74 -16.73 3.19 5.83
N GLU A 75 -16.40 2.68 7.00
CA GLU A 75 -16.63 3.33 8.28
C GLU A 75 -15.77 4.58 8.40
N ALA A 76 -14.48 4.52 8.04
CA ALA A 76 -13.62 5.69 8.00
C ALA A 76 -14.15 6.79 7.05
N ILE A 77 -14.70 6.40 5.89
CA ILE A 77 -15.35 7.34 4.98
C ILE A 77 -16.61 7.95 5.61
N ALA A 78 -17.46 7.11 6.22
CA ALA A 78 -18.68 7.57 6.87
C ALA A 78 -18.37 8.53 8.02
N GLU A 79 -17.36 8.24 8.84
CA GLU A 79 -16.88 9.11 9.90
C GLU A 79 -16.37 10.45 9.36
N ALA A 80 -15.53 10.44 8.33
CA ALA A 80 -15.01 11.66 7.70
C ALA A 80 -16.12 12.57 7.16
N LEU A 81 -17.24 11.98 6.71
CA LEU A 81 -18.39 12.72 6.17
C LEU A 81 -19.39 13.20 7.25
N THR A 82 -19.45 12.52 8.39
CA THR A 82 -20.52 12.74 9.39
C THR A 82 -20.04 13.38 10.69
N GLN A 83 -18.75 13.28 11.02
CA GLN A 83 -18.20 13.88 12.23
C GLN A 83 -18.26 15.42 12.15
N ARG A 84 -18.61 16.04 13.28
CA ARG A 84 -18.61 17.51 13.41
C ARG A 84 -17.23 18.13 13.21
N PHE A 85 -16.18 17.39 13.59
CA PHE A 85 -14.78 17.79 13.45
C PHE A 85 -13.99 16.61 12.89
N PRO A 86 -14.06 16.35 11.58
CA PRO A 86 -13.42 15.19 10.98
C PRO A 86 -11.89 15.31 11.06
N GLN A 87 -11.21 14.17 11.14
CA GLN A 87 -9.75 14.14 11.11
C GLN A 87 -9.24 14.49 9.71
N SER A 88 -8.06 15.11 9.62
CA SER A 88 -7.43 15.37 8.33
C SER A 88 -6.94 14.09 7.64
N ARG A 89 -6.73 13.01 8.40
CA ARG A 89 -6.23 11.74 7.90
C ARG A 89 -6.79 10.58 8.74
N TYR A 90 -7.38 9.59 8.07
CA TYR A 90 -7.82 8.33 8.65
C TYR A 90 -6.96 7.20 8.06
N GLN A 91 -6.57 6.26 8.92
CA GLN A 91 -5.66 5.18 8.57
C GLN A 91 -6.28 3.82 8.90
N PRO A 92 -7.33 3.38 8.17
CA PRO A 92 -7.90 2.06 8.34
C PRO A 92 -6.90 1.02 7.85
N MET A 93 -6.10 0.46 8.77
CA MET A 93 -5.05 -0.50 8.45
C MET A 93 -4.72 -1.37 9.67
N GLN A 94 -4.08 -2.52 9.44
CA GLN A 94 -3.60 -3.37 10.52
C GLN A 94 -2.56 -2.64 11.38
N LEU A 95 -2.50 -3.02 12.66
CA LEU A 95 -1.56 -2.44 13.64
C LEU A 95 -0.11 -2.44 13.14
N PHE A 96 0.32 -3.51 12.45
CA PHE A 96 1.65 -3.58 11.86
C PHE A 96 1.93 -2.41 10.89
N TYR A 97 1.03 -2.20 9.92
CA TYR A 97 1.16 -1.12 8.95
C TYR A 97 1.03 0.26 9.62
N TYR A 98 0.14 0.39 10.60
CA TYR A 98 -0.01 1.62 11.36
C TYR A 98 1.29 2.01 12.07
N VAL A 99 1.91 1.06 12.78
CA VAL A 99 3.20 1.29 13.45
C VAL A 99 4.29 1.57 12.43
N MET A 100 4.33 0.85 11.31
CA MET A 100 5.31 1.06 10.24
C MET A 100 5.22 2.50 9.67
N VAL A 101 4.00 2.98 9.39
CA VAL A 101 3.76 4.36 8.93
C VAL A 101 4.09 5.38 10.02
N PHE A 102 3.76 5.09 11.28
CA PHE A 102 4.09 5.96 12.39
C PHE A 102 5.62 6.12 12.53
N VAL A 103 6.37 5.02 12.44
CA VAL A 103 7.83 5.04 12.47
C VAL A 103 8.38 5.85 11.29
N SER A 104 7.89 5.61 10.07
CA SER A 104 8.39 6.33 8.88
C SER A 104 8.12 7.84 8.92
N GLN A 105 7.02 8.27 9.54
CA GLN A 105 6.63 9.68 9.61
C GLN A 105 7.29 10.44 10.76
N HIS A 106 7.67 9.76 11.83
CA HIS A 106 8.09 10.42 13.08
C HIS A 106 9.52 10.09 13.53
N PHE A 107 10.18 9.10 12.94
CA PHE A 107 11.56 8.73 13.26
C PHE A 107 12.50 9.02 12.09
N PRO A 108 13.81 9.14 12.35
CA PRO A 108 14.81 9.23 11.28
C PRO A 108 14.74 8.01 10.35
N GLU A 109 15.06 8.23 9.07
CA GLU A 109 15.04 7.21 8.01
C GLU A 109 15.81 5.94 8.39
N TRP A 110 16.98 6.07 9.00
CA TRP A 110 17.79 4.92 9.40
C TRP A 110 17.09 3.98 10.41
N VAL A 111 16.18 4.49 11.24
CA VAL A 111 15.41 3.66 12.19
C VAL A 111 14.40 2.81 11.42
N TYR A 112 13.73 3.41 10.44
CA TYR A 112 12.80 2.71 9.57
C TYR A 112 13.51 1.62 8.77
N ASP A 113 14.65 1.96 8.14
CA ASP A 113 15.42 1.04 7.32
C ASP A 113 15.91 -0.16 8.13
N TYR A 114 16.45 0.10 9.33
CA TYR A 114 16.89 -0.95 10.25
C TYR A 114 15.75 -1.90 10.64
N LEU A 115 14.58 -1.36 11.01
CA LEU A 115 13.45 -2.18 11.45
C LEU A 115 12.81 -2.95 10.30
N TYR A 116 12.56 -2.29 9.17
CA TYR A 116 11.66 -2.82 8.13
C TYR A 116 12.38 -3.29 6.87
N ILE A 117 13.50 -2.68 6.48
CA ILE A 117 14.23 -3.09 5.26
C ILE A 117 15.24 -4.19 5.57
N GLU A 118 16.02 -4.04 6.64
CA GLU A 118 17.10 -4.99 6.95
C GLU A 118 16.61 -6.27 7.64
N TYR A 119 15.58 -6.17 8.49
CA TYR A 119 15.19 -7.24 9.41
C TYR A 119 13.84 -7.92 9.12
N LEU A 120 12.87 -7.20 8.55
CA LEU A 120 11.48 -7.67 8.42
C LEU A 120 11.03 -7.98 6.98
N MET A 121 11.71 -7.48 5.95
CA MET A 121 11.32 -7.64 4.54
C MET A 121 12.32 -8.44 3.66
N LYS A 122 13.26 -9.16 4.29
CA LYS A 122 13.98 -10.30 3.65
C LYS A 122 13.21 -11.59 3.90
#